data_AF-A0A6L7VMT0-F1
#
_entry.id   AF-A0A6L7VMT0-F1
#
_cell.length_a   1.000
_cell.length_b   1.000
_cell.length_c   1.000
_cell.angle_alpha   90.00
_cell.angle_beta   90.00
_cell.angle_gamma   90.00
#
_symmetry.space_group_name_H-M   'P 1'
#
loop_
_entity.id
_entity.type
_entity.pdbx_description
1 polymer ?
#
loop_
_entity_poly.entity_id
_entity_poly.type
_entity_poly.pdbx_seq_one_letter_code
_entity_poly.pdbx_strand_id
1 'polypeptide(L)'
;MLATAELNFDLEHKQFVIRVGELNELELYVDDCLRKRDDTSDPVAYVWTNIELNWEEHRYVEARLRRATRELHVTVNRQTVFDNQLAETG
;
A
#
# COMPACT_ATOMS: atom_id res chain seq x y z
N MET A 1 14.81 12.74 10.82
CA MET A 1 14.77 12.13 9.48
C MET A 1 13.50 11.30 9.47
N LEU A 2 12.57 11.54 8.55
CA LEU A 2 11.34 10.73 8.50
C LEU A 2 11.69 9.40 7.84
N ALA A 3 11.22 8.28 8.40
CA ALA A 3 11.56 6.96 7.90
C ALA A 3 10.70 6.59 6.69
N THR A 4 11.30 5.92 5.72
CA THR A 4 10.56 5.18 4.69
C THR A 4 10.14 3.81 5.22
N ALA A 5 9.06 3.27 4.68
CA ALA A 5 8.62 1.91 4.97
C ALA A 5 8.15 1.22 3.69
N GLU A 6 8.34 -0.09 3.63
CA GLU A 6 7.93 -0.91 2.51
C GLU A 6 7.27 -2.20 3.01
N LEU A 7 6.09 -2.50 2.48
CA LEU A 7 5.39 -3.76 2.67
C LEU A 7 5.36 -4.50 1.33
N ASN A 8 5.96 -5.68 1.32
CA ASN A 8 5.95 -6.60 0.18
C ASN A 8 4.99 -7.75 0.46
N PHE A 9 4.17 -8.11 -0.52
CA PHE A 9 3.36 -9.33 -0.47
C PHE A 9 3.04 -9.83 -1.88
N ASP A 10 2.87 -11.14 -2.00
CA ASP A 10 2.57 -11.78 -3.27
C ASP A 10 1.09 -12.16 -3.34
N LEU A 11 0.50 -12.01 -4.52
CA LEU A 11 -0.79 -12.57 -4.88
C LEU A 11 -0.62 -13.45 -6.11
N GLU A 12 -0.57 -14.76 -5.90
CA GLU A 12 -0.25 -15.76 -6.93
C GLU A 12 1.09 -15.46 -7.64
N HIS A 13 1.02 -14.94 -8.86
CA HIS A 13 2.15 -14.67 -9.74
C HIS A 13 2.43 -13.16 -9.87
N LYS A 14 1.81 -12.35 -9.01
CA LYS A 14 1.95 -10.89 -8.96
C LYS A 14 2.59 -10.46 -7.65
N GLN A 15 3.63 -9.65 -7.75
CA GLN A 15 4.27 -9.04 -6.59
C GLN A 15 3.67 -7.66 -6.35
N PHE A 16 3.27 -7.40 -5.11
CA PHE A 16 2.79 -6.10 -4.67
C PHE A 16 3.77 -5.46 -3.70
N VAL A 17 3.94 -4.14 -3.87
CA VAL A 17 4.72 -3.32 -2.95
C VAL A 17 3.89 -2.10 -2.56
N ILE A 18 3.70 -1.90 -1.26
CA ILE A 18 3.20 -0.66 -0.70
C ILE A 18 4.38 0.10 -0.10
N ARG A 19 4.65 1.29 -0.62
CA ARG A 19 5.70 2.18 -0.09
C ARG A 19 5.07 3.37 0.62
N VAL A 20 5.62 3.68 1.78
CA VAL A 20 5.36 4.93 2.49
C VAL A 20 6.66 5.72 2.53
N GLY A 21 6.67 6.86 1.86
CA GLY A 21 7.84 7.71 1.81
C GLY A 21 8.01 8.60 3.03
N GLU A 22 9.06 9.42 3.00
CA GLU A 22 9.45 10.27 4.13
C GLU A 22 8.38 11.32 4.43
N LEU A 23 7.69 11.84 3.41
CA LEU A 23 6.65 12.86 3.57
C LEU A 23 5.25 12.24 3.73
N ASN A 24 5.17 10.94 4.02
CA ASN A 24 3.93 10.17 4.06
C ASN A 24 3.17 10.14 2.72
N GLU A 25 3.89 10.22 1.61
CA GLU A 25 3.38 9.78 0.31
C GLU A 25 3.14 8.27 0.34
N LEU A 26 2.01 7.84 -0.23
CA LEU A 26 1.61 6.44 -0.29
C LEU A 26 1.64 5.97 -1.74
N GLU A 27 2.38 4.90 -2.01
CA GLU A 27 2.55 4.36 -3.36
C GLU A 27 2.18 2.87 -3.39
N LEU A 28 1.56 2.44 -4.49
CA LEU A 28 1.22 1.06 -4.77
C LEU A 28 1.87 0.64 -6.09
N TYR A 29 2.70 -0.40 -6.02
CA TYR A 29 3.36 -1.02 -7.15
C TYR A 29 2.83 -2.44 -7.40
N VAL A 30 2.85 -2.85 -8.67
CA VAL A 30 2.60 -4.23 -9.10
C VAL A 30 3.70 -4.60 -10.09
N ASP A 31 4.44 -5.67 -9.82
CA ASP A 31 5.58 -6.13 -10.64
C ASP A 31 6.52 -4.97 -11.00
N ASP A 32 7.01 -4.25 -9.98
CA ASP A 32 7.85 -3.04 -10.07
C ASP A 32 7.26 -1.83 -10.83
N CYS A 33 6.01 -1.92 -11.29
CA CYS A 33 5.33 -0.82 -11.97
C CYS A 33 4.49 -0.01 -10.98
N LEU A 34 4.75 1.29 -10.86
CA LEU A 34 3.91 2.21 -10.08
C LEU A 34 2.50 2.25 -10.68
N ARG A 35 1.50 1.79 -9.91
CA ARG A 35 0.09 1.81 -10.33
C ARG A 35 -0.62 3.07 -9.84
N LYS A 36 -0.37 3.46 -8.59
CA LYS A 36 -1.01 4.60 -7.94
C LYS A 36 -0.07 5.23 -6.91
N ARG A 37 -0.24 6.55 -6.76
CA ARG A 37 0.43 7.37 -5.76
C ARG A 37 -0.58 8.37 -5.19
N ASP A 38 -0.51 8.58 -3.89
CA ASP A 38 -1.18 9.67 -3.19
C ASP A 38 -0.13 10.47 -2.41
N ASP A 39 0.17 11.65 -2.94
CA ASP A 39 1.07 12.65 -2.39
C ASP A 39 0.33 13.94 -1.96
N THR A 40 -0.98 13.82 -1.72
CA THR A 40 -1.80 14.92 -1.22
C THR A 40 -1.42 15.29 0.22
N SER A 41 -1.96 16.41 0.73
CA SER A 41 -1.81 16.80 2.12
C SER A 41 -2.95 16.33 3.03
N ASP A 42 -3.84 15.46 2.54
CA ASP A 42 -4.99 15.01 3.31
C ASP A 42 -4.56 14.24 4.57
N PRO A 43 -5.35 14.21 5.65
CA PRO A 43 -4.97 13.44 6.85
C PRO A 43 -4.83 11.92 6.60
N VAL A 44 -5.45 11.43 5.53
CA VAL A 44 -5.43 10.02 5.12
C VAL A 44 -5.03 9.94 3.65
N ALA A 45 -3.97 9.19 3.36
CA ALA A 45 -3.61 8.83 1.99
C ALA A 45 -4.35 7.53 1.60
N TYR A 46 -4.79 7.42 0.35
CA TYR A 46 -5.50 6.24 -0.12
C TYR A 46 -5.13 5.88 -1.56
N VAL A 47 -4.68 4.64 -1.74
CA VAL A 47 -4.39 4.06 -3.06
C VAL A 47 -5.08 2.71 -3.20
N TRP A 48 -5.50 2.39 -4.42
CA TRP A 48 -6.09 1.11 -4.72
C TRP A 48 -5.85 0.71 -6.17
N THR A 49 -5.89 -0.59 -6.44
CA THR A 49 -5.89 -1.13 -7.79
C THR A 49 -6.73 -2.40 -7.85
N ASN A 50 -7.27 -2.69 -9.02
CA ASN A 50 -7.80 -4.00 -9.34
C ASN A 50 -6.85 -4.67 -10.34
N ILE A 51 -6.61 -5.97 -10.16
CA ILE A 51 -5.90 -6.78 -11.14
C ILE A 51 -6.72 -8.02 -11.48
N GLU A 52 -6.59 -8.46 -12.72
CA GLU A 52 -7.05 -9.77 -13.17
C GLU A 52 -5.92 -10.77 -12.93
N LEU A 53 -6.25 -11.86 -12.24
CA LEU A 53 -5.43 -13.04 -12.07
C LEU A 53 -5.90 -14.13 -13.03
N ASN A 54 -5.37 -15.35 -12.86
CA ASN A 54 -5.76 -16.47 -13.70
C ASN A 54 -7.27 -16.71 -13.62
N TRP A 55 -7.86 -17.19 -14.72
CA TRP A 55 -9.27 -17.59 -14.76
C TRP A 55 -10.26 -16.44 -14.47
N GLU A 56 -9.94 -15.21 -14.85
CA GLU A 56 -10.79 -14.02 -14.65
C GLU A 56 -11.03 -13.70 -13.16
N GLU A 57 -10.18 -14.20 -12.26
CA GLU A 57 -10.26 -13.81 -10.85
C GLU A 57 -9.84 -12.35 -10.67
N HIS A 58 -10.65 -11.56 -9.96
CA HIS A 58 -10.33 -10.17 -9.65
C HIS A 58 -9.83 -10.01 -8.21
N ARG A 59 -8.67 -9.37 -8.05
CA ARG A 59 -8.16 -8.92 -6.75
C ARG A 59 -8.20 -7.40 -6.68
N TYR A 60 -8.91 -6.91 -5.66
CA TYR A 60 -8.96 -5.50 -5.28
C TYR A 60 -7.98 -5.30 -4.14
N VAL A 61 -6.91 -4.56 -4.40
CA VAL A 61 -5.90 -4.22 -3.41
C VAL A 61 -6.09 -2.77 -3.00
N GLU A 62 -6.21 -2.53 -1.71
CA GLU A 62 -6.41 -1.21 -1.11
C GLU A 62 -5.34 -0.96 -0.05
N ALA A 63 -4.78 0.24 0.00
CA ALA A 63 -3.92 0.69 1.09
C ALA A 63 -4.36 2.08 1.57
N ARG A 64 -4.47 2.25 2.90
CA ARG A 64 -4.82 3.50 3.58
C ARG A 64 -3.75 3.81 4.62
N LEU A 65 -3.27 5.05 4.60
CA LEU A 65 -2.29 5.55 5.58
C LEU A 65 -2.88 6.72 6.35
N ARG A 66 -3.00 6.61 7.67
CA ARG A 66 -3.27 7.78 8.54
C ARG A 66 -1.95 8.51 8.77
N ARG A 67 -1.74 9.65 8.12
CA ARG A 67 -0.43 10.35 8.11
C ARG A 67 0.01 10.80 9.50
N ALA A 68 -0.92 11.19 10.37
CA ALA A 68 -0.64 11.67 11.72
C ALA A 68 -0.05 10.59 12.66
N THR A 69 -0.45 9.33 12.50
CA THR A 69 -0.02 8.21 13.36
C THR A 69 0.87 7.22 12.63
N ARG A 70 0.97 7.33 11.30
CA ARG A 70 1.59 6.34 10.40
C ARG A 70 1.00 4.93 10.56
N GLU A 71 -0.29 4.85 10.84
CA GLU A 71 -1.05 3.60 10.76
C GLU A 71 -1.31 3.26 9.29
N LEU A 72 -0.77 2.13 8.84
CA LEU A 72 -0.97 1.59 7.50
C LEU A 72 -1.93 0.40 7.58
N HIS A 73 -2.98 0.47 6.78
CA HIS A 73 -3.97 -0.58 6.62
C HIS A 73 -4.02 -1.03 5.16
N VAL A 74 -3.78 -2.32 4.90
CA VAL A 74 -3.75 -2.91 3.56
C VAL A 74 -4.69 -4.11 3.51
N THR A 75 -5.56 -4.12 2.50
CA THR A 75 -6.50 -5.23 2.27
C THR A 75 -6.45 -5.75 0.84
N VAL A 76 -6.82 -7.02 0.70
CA VAL A 76 -7.06 -7.67 -0.58
C VAL A 76 -8.48 -8.23 -0.54
N ASN A 77 -9.36 -7.77 -1.43
CA ASN A 77 -10.78 -8.10 -1.41
C ASN A 77 -11.42 -7.89 -0.02
N ARG A 78 -11.05 -6.77 0.65
CA ARG A 78 -11.46 -6.41 2.02
C ARG A 78 -10.92 -7.33 3.13
N GLN A 79 -10.12 -8.33 2.81
CA GLN A 79 -9.41 -9.13 3.80
C GLN A 79 -8.11 -8.43 4.18
N THR A 80 -7.88 -8.20 5.48
CA THR A 80 -6.66 -7.58 5.98
C THR A 80 -5.43 -8.43 5.67
N VAL A 81 -4.45 -7.81 5.04
CA VAL A 81 -3.10 -8.36 4.82
C VAL A 81 -2.10 -7.70 5.77
N PHE A 82 -2.30 -6.41 6.07
CA PHE A 82 -1.50 -5.67 7.02
C PHE A 82 -2.36 -4.63 7.74
N ASP A 83 -2.16 -4.50 9.03
CA ASP A 83 -2.84 -3.48 9.85
C ASP A 83 -1.96 -3.19 11.06
N ASN A 84 -1.09 -2.18 10.94
CA ASN A 84 -0.18 -1.83 12.01
C ASN A 84 0.34 -0.40 11.87
N GLN A 85 0.88 0.12 12.97
CA GLN A 85 1.67 1.33 12.96
C GLN A 85 3.06 1.06 12.38
N LEU A 86 3.49 1.90 11.43
CA LEU A 86 4.83 1.82 10.87
C LEU A 86 5.82 2.37 11.89
N ALA A 87 6.83 1.58 12.26
CA ALA A 87 7.87 2.00 13.17
C ALA A 87 8.69 3.15 12.57
N GLU A 88 9.13 4.08 13.43
CA GLU A 88 10.18 5.02 13.05
C GLU A 88 11.50 4.25 13.03
N THR A 89 12.09 4.07 11.85
CA THR A 89 13.47 3.60 11.75
C THR A 89 14.36 4.77 12.17
N GLY A 90 14.85 4.73 13.41
CA GLY A 90 15.72 5.76 14.01
C GLY A 90 17.13 5.78 13.44
#